data_AF-A0A1S8LMJ5-F1
#
_entry.id   AF-A0A1S8LMJ5-F1
#
_cell.length_a   1.000
_cell.length_b   1.000
_cell.length_c   1.000
_cell.angle_alpha   90.00
_cell.angle_beta   90.00
_cell.angle_gamma   90.00
#
_symmetry.space_group_name_H-M   'P 1'
#
loop_
_entity.id
_entity.type
_entity.pdbx_description
1 polymer ?
#
loop_
_entity_poly.entity_id
_entity_poly.type
_entity_poly.pdbx_seq_one_letter_code
_entity_poly.pdbx_strand_id
1 'polypeptide(L)'
;MSDLNNEKNESTSSRTETDAFRATKEFKEKFHDKDSFFYEPWQFADYEVCADTLKTTYDEINIWSKEEAIIRPGWKVDGNKVHVPNIFSKISGVYDDILKYRDEVNSLVTEENVLFFKKFPMFHVFPHKNISKIYSSLLNGDGKIDRQRLLGSEYWKYGNLKSGIQENIAERIIEFCELPEFWKLKCFSINIKFSLLDKFNNLITYKNDKTAKEKLIMKMSLLNIMLNLDKRLLNLLQSFDYPLTVPKIVLYNSGKSGEFSFCDAAQLMFMNSMGVDIIIFNPAGTNDIENFINESYFDLHRLQFIKENLKYKKNNFFVRLIRKIKMHFKKS
;
A
#
# COMPACT_ATOMS: atom_id res chain seq x y z
N MET A 1 -51.38 -12.77 -38.00
CA MET A 1 -51.08 -14.18 -37.76
C MET A 1 -49.57 -14.31 -37.80
N SER A 2 -48.83 -14.04 -36.71
CA SER A 2 -48.85 -14.73 -35.41
C SER A 2 -48.47 -16.21 -35.61
N ASP A 3 -47.41 -16.79 -35.04
CA ASP A 3 -46.47 -16.41 -34.01
C ASP A 3 -45.17 -17.19 -34.26
N LEU A 4 -44.03 -16.52 -34.30
CA LEU A 4 -42.71 -17.14 -34.18
C LEU A 4 -41.92 -16.29 -33.19
N ASN A 5 -42.20 -16.51 -31.91
CA ASN A 5 -41.51 -15.85 -30.81
C ASN A 5 -41.04 -16.89 -29.80
N ASN A 6 -39.74 -16.83 -29.54
CA ASN A 6 -39.08 -17.12 -28.26
C ASN A 6 -39.20 -18.53 -27.68
N GLU A 7 -38.22 -19.37 -28.00
CA GLU A 7 -37.61 -20.20 -26.95
C GLU A 7 -36.28 -19.57 -26.55
N LYS A 8 -36.32 -18.91 -25.39
CA LYS A 8 -35.15 -18.47 -24.64
C LYS A 8 -34.37 -19.71 -24.20
N ASN A 9 -33.14 -19.85 -24.70
CA ASN A 9 -32.15 -20.72 -24.08
C ASN A 9 -31.65 -20.05 -22.79
N GLU A 10 -32.38 -20.20 -21.69
CA GLU A 10 -31.84 -20.05 -20.33
C GLU A 10 -31.32 -21.42 -19.88
N SER A 11 -30.07 -21.73 -20.22
CA SER A 11 -29.34 -22.81 -19.55
C SER A 11 -28.79 -22.31 -18.21
N THR A 12 -29.67 -22.12 -17.24
CA THR A 12 -29.27 -21.96 -15.84
C THR A 12 -28.85 -23.32 -15.28
N SER A 13 -27.54 -23.52 -15.12
CA SER A 13 -26.99 -24.66 -14.38
C SER A 13 -27.41 -24.56 -12.90
N SER A 14 -28.57 -25.11 -12.53
CA SER A 14 -29.00 -25.19 -11.13
C SER A 14 -28.26 -26.34 -10.44
N ARG A 15 -27.20 -26.01 -9.70
CA ARG A 15 -26.53 -27.00 -8.83
C ARG A 15 -27.49 -27.39 -7.71
N THR A 16 -27.61 -28.68 -7.42
CA THR A 16 -28.37 -29.16 -6.26
C THR A 16 -27.63 -28.82 -4.97
N GLU A 17 -28.28 -28.07 -4.09
CA GLU A 17 -27.75 -27.75 -2.77
C GLU A 17 -27.85 -28.96 -1.83
N THR A 18 -26.83 -29.16 -1.00
CA THR A 18 -26.86 -30.19 0.05
C THR A 18 -27.54 -29.66 1.32
N ASP A 19 -28.01 -30.55 2.17
CA ASP A 19 -28.57 -30.17 3.48
C ASP A 19 -27.56 -29.41 4.35
N ALA A 20 -26.28 -29.80 4.27
CA ALA A 20 -25.20 -29.10 4.95
C ALA A 20 -25.00 -27.66 4.43
N PHE A 21 -25.11 -27.44 3.11
CA PHE A 21 -25.04 -26.10 2.52
C PHE A 21 -26.20 -25.22 2.98
N ARG A 22 -27.42 -25.77 2.97
CA ARG A 22 -28.64 -25.07 3.44
C ARG A 22 -28.55 -24.70 4.91
N ALA A 23 -28.16 -25.65 5.77
CA ALA A 23 -27.97 -25.41 7.19
C ALA A 23 -26.89 -24.34 7.47
N THR A 24 -25.79 -24.34 6.70
CA THR A 24 -24.74 -23.32 6.80
C THR A 24 -25.26 -21.94 6.38
N LYS A 25 -26.07 -21.85 5.33
CA LYS A 25 -26.68 -20.60 4.86
C LYS A 25 -27.69 -20.03 5.86
N GLU A 26 -28.56 -20.88 6.42
CA GLU A 26 -29.52 -20.47 7.45
C GLU A 26 -28.83 -20.04 8.76
N PHE A 27 -27.76 -20.74 9.15
CA PHE A 27 -26.92 -20.31 10.27
C PHE A 27 -26.36 -18.91 10.01
N LYS A 28 -25.79 -18.68 8.83
CA LYS A 28 -25.22 -17.39 8.44
C LYS A 28 -26.23 -16.25 8.52
N GLU A 29 -27.41 -16.39 7.92
CA GLU A 29 -28.45 -15.36 7.93
C GLU A 29 -28.91 -14.97 9.35
N LYS A 30 -28.80 -15.89 10.32
CA LYS A 30 -29.16 -15.64 11.73
C LYS A 30 -28.05 -15.01 12.57
N PHE A 31 -26.77 -15.19 12.20
CA PHE A 31 -25.61 -14.75 12.98
C PHE A 31 -24.86 -13.54 12.39
N HIS A 32 -25.13 -13.16 11.14
CA HIS A 32 -24.58 -11.95 10.54
C HIS A 32 -25.29 -10.68 11.07
N ASP A 33 -25.02 -10.35 12.33
CA ASP A 33 -25.13 -8.96 12.76
C ASP A 33 -23.82 -8.24 12.40
N LYS A 34 -23.89 -6.99 11.90
CA LYS A 34 -22.69 -6.25 11.45
C LYS A 34 -21.68 -6.02 12.59
N ASP A 35 -22.18 -6.08 13.83
CA ASP A 35 -21.43 -5.92 15.07
C ASP A 35 -20.94 -7.25 15.69
N SER A 36 -21.16 -8.38 15.02
CA SER A 36 -20.76 -9.71 15.53
C SER A 36 -19.25 -9.97 15.49
N PHE A 37 -18.48 -9.15 14.76
CA PHE A 37 -17.04 -9.33 14.50
C PHE A 37 -16.68 -10.74 13.99
N PHE A 38 -17.65 -11.46 13.43
CA PHE A 38 -17.48 -12.80 12.89
C PHE A 38 -17.65 -12.74 11.37
N TYR A 39 -16.52 -12.79 10.66
CA TYR A 39 -16.49 -12.69 9.20
C TYR A 39 -16.01 -13.99 8.57
N GLU A 40 -16.56 -14.31 7.40
CA GLU A 40 -16.09 -15.42 6.59
C GLU A 40 -14.77 -15.08 5.91
N PRO A 41 -13.91 -16.08 5.62
CA PRO A 41 -12.73 -15.86 4.82
C PRO A 41 -13.09 -15.21 3.48
N TRP A 42 -12.36 -14.15 3.11
CA TRP A 42 -12.56 -13.39 1.88
C TRP A 42 -13.93 -12.71 1.74
N GLN A 43 -14.69 -12.55 2.84
CA GLN A 43 -16.03 -11.93 2.81
C GLN A 43 -16.04 -10.54 2.15
N PHE A 44 -14.95 -9.79 2.31
CA PHE A 44 -14.82 -8.41 1.83
C PHE A 44 -13.92 -8.28 0.60
N ALA A 45 -13.61 -9.38 -0.10
CA ALA A 45 -12.63 -9.38 -1.19
C ALA A 45 -12.97 -8.42 -2.36
N ASP A 46 -14.26 -8.11 -2.55
CA ASP A 46 -14.75 -7.19 -3.59
C ASP A 46 -15.17 -5.80 -3.04
N TYR A 47 -14.87 -5.51 -1.77
CA TYR A 47 -15.18 -4.23 -1.14
C TYR A 47 -14.12 -3.18 -1.50
N GLU A 48 -14.52 -1.91 -1.48
CA GLU A 48 -13.59 -0.79 -1.56
C GLU A 48 -12.79 -0.69 -0.25
N VAL A 49 -11.47 -0.71 -0.36
CA VAL A 49 -10.56 -0.57 0.78
C VAL A 49 -10.35 0.90 1.08
N CYS A 50 -10.62 1.27 2.33
CA CYS A 50 -10.32 2.57 2.89
C CYS A 50 -9.27 2.40 3.99
N ALA A 51 -8.06 2.92 3.80
CA ALA A 51 -7.08 2.91 4.87
C ALA A 51 -7.48 3.85 6.02
N ASP A 52 -7.32 3.40 7.26
CA ASP A 52 -7.43 4.22 8.46
C ASP A 52 -6.08 4.24 9.18
N THR A 53 -5.20 5.16 8.76
CA THR A 53 -3.81 5.21 9.25
C THR A 53 -3.79 5.64 10.71
N LEU A 54 -3.38 4.72 11.58
CA LEU A 54 -3.33 4.91 13.02
C LEU A 54 -2.24 5.90 13.41
N LYS A 55 -2.60 6.79 14.35
CA LYS A 55 -1.64 7.64 15.05
C LYS A 55 -1.21 6.93 16.33
N THR A 56 0.04 6.46 16.35
CA THR A 56 0.57 5.57 17.37
C THR A 56 1.71 6.21 18.15
N THR A 57 2.00 5.70 19.34
CA THR A 57 3.32 5.85 19.96
C THR A 57 4.27 4.79 19.42
N TYR A 58 5.58 4.99 19.60
CA TYR A 58 6.57 4.01 19.15
C TYR A 58 6.37 2.63 19.79
N ASP A 59 6.03 2.58 21.08
CA ASP A 59 5.84 1.31 21.81
C ASP A 59 4.61 0.54 21.32
N GLU A 60 3.60 1.25 20.81
CA GLU A 60 2.38 0.65 20.25
C GLU A 60 2.57 0.03 18.87
N ILE A 61 3.57 0.48 18.09
CA ILE A 61 3.82 -0.05 16.73
C ILE A 61 3.90 -1.58 16.76
N ASN A 62 4.72 -2.14 17.67
CA ASN A 62 4.95 -3.58 17.74
C ASN A 62 3.77 -4.35 18.36
N ILE A 63 2.85 -3.66 19.04
CA ILE A 63 1.61 -4.23 19.54
C ILE A 63 0.65 -4.34 18.36
N TRP A 64 0.26 -3.21 17.78
CA TRP A 64 -0.73 -3.16 16.70
C TRP A 64 -0.29 -3.92 15.45
N SER A 65 1.01 -3.92 15.13
CA SER A 65 1.53 -4.70 13.99
C SER A 65 1.21 -6.20 14.09
N LYS A 66 1.16 -6.76 15.31
CA LYS A 66 0.90 -8.19 15.52
C LYS A 66 -0.59 -8.54 15.56
N GLU A 67 -1.43 -7.57 15.85
CA GLU A 67 -2.87 -7.76 15.92
C GLU A 67 -3.50 -7.77 14.53
N GLU A 68 -4.56 -8.56 14.39
CA GLU A 68 -5.41 -8.58 13.20
C GLU A 68 -6.16 -7.26 13.02
N ALA A 69 -6.50 -6.92 11.79
CA ALA A 69 -7.15 -5.65 11.48
C ALA A 69 -8.44 -5.44 12.28
N ILE A 70 -9.22 -6.51 12.47
CA ILE A 70 -10.51 -6.50 13.18
C ILE A 70 -10.40 -6.07 14.65
N ILE A 71 -9.24 -6.29 15.28
CA ILE A 71 -8.99 -5.94 16.69
C ILE A 71 -8.43 -4.50 16.82
N ARG A 72 -7.89 -3.95 15.73
CA ARG A 72 -7.29 -2.63 15.75
C ARG A 72 -8.36 -1.53 15.86
N PRO A 73 -8.07 -0.42 16.57
CA PRO A 73 -8.98 0.71 16.62
C PRO A 73 -9.25 1.24 15.20
N GLY A 74 -10.49 1.62 14.90
CA GLY A 74 -10.86 2.15 13.59
C GLY A 74 -11.40 1.11 12.60
N TRP A 75 -11.31 -0.19 12.90
CA TRP A 75 -11.92 -1.22 12.05
C TRP A 75 -13.42 -1.00 11.95
N LYS A 76 -13.92 -0.92 10.72
CA LYS A 76 -15.37 -0.84 10.45
C LYS A 76 -15.67 -1.27 9.03
N VAL A 77 -16.88 -1.77 8.84
CA VAL A 77 -17.45 -2.08 7.53
C VAL A 77 -18.69 -1.22 7.35
N ASP A 78 -18.70 -0.38 6.33
CA ASP A 78 -19.83 0.51 6.03
C ASP A 78 -20.17 0.45 4.55
N GLY A 79 -21.44 0.14 4.23
CA GLY A 79 -21.88 -0.12 2.87
C GLY A 79 -21.00 -1.18 2.17
N ASN A 80 -20.40 -0.79 1.04
CA ASN A 80 -19.45 -1.62 0.28
C ASN A 80 -17.98 -1.23 0.53
N LYS A 81 -17.70 -0.59 1.67
CA LYS A 81 -16.37 -0.15 2.07
C LYS A 81 -15.90 -0.89 3.31
N VAL A 82 -14.63 -1.28 3.31
CA VAL A 82 -13.93 -1.83 4.47
C VAL A 82 -12.86 -0.85 4.90
N HIS A 83 -12.96 -0.39 6.14
CA HIS A 83 -11.95 0.48 6.75
C HIS A 83 -10.93 -0.38 7.46
N VAL A 84 -9.71 -0.39 6.94
CA VAL A 84 -8.61 -1.22 7.41
C VAL A 84 -7.63 -0.35 8.21
N PRO A 85 -7.55 -0.52 9.53
CA PRO A 85 -6.58 0.20 10.34
C PRO A 85 -5.17 -0.27 10.05
N ASN A 86 -4.29 0.66 9.74
CA ASN A 86 -2.92 0.34 9.39
C ASN A 86 -1.91 1.36 9.92
N ILE A 87 -0.66 0.97 9.88
CA ILE A 87 0.45 1.76 10.42
C ILE A 87 1.21 2.39 9.26
N PHE A 88 1.55 3.67 9.40
CA PHE A 88 2.60 4.29 8.60
C PHE A 88 3.51 5.07 9.53
N SER A 89 4.67 4.50 9.86
CA SER A 89 5.59 5.10 10.83
C SER A 89 7.03 5.08 10.35
N LYS A 90 7.72 6.21 10.55
CA LYS A 90 9.16 6.34 10.47
C LYS A 90 9.76 6.42 11.86
N ILE A 91 10.77 5.58 12.10
CA ILE A 91 11.55 5.52 13.32
C ILE A 91 12.95 6.03 13.03
N SER A 92 13.23 7.24 13.47
CA SER A 92 14.48 7.96 13.26
C SER A 92 15.38 7.82 14.48
N GLY A 93 16.53 7.16 14.31
CA GLY A 93 17.48 6.86 15.37
C GLY A 93 17.32 5.48 15.99
N VAL A 94 17.94 5.30 17.16
CA VAL A 94 18.03 4.07 17.94
C VAL A 94 17.99 4.35 19.44
N TYR A 95 17.70 3.31 20.23
CA TYR A 95 17.94 3.32 21.68
C TYR A 95 19.43 3.20 22.01
N ASP A 96 19.79 3.54 23.25
CA ASP A 96 21.10 3.16 23.80
C ASP A 96 21.31 1.64 23.68
N ASP A 97 20.27 0.89 24.03
CA ASP A 97 20.24 -0.56 23.92
C ASP A 97 19.97 -1.03 22.49
N ILE A 98 21.06 -1.19 21.73
CA ILE A 98 21.01 -1.65 20.34
C ILE A 98 20.49 -3.08 20.20
N LEU A 99 20.65 -3.92 21.22
CA LEU A 99 20.11 -5.27 21.16
C LEU A 99 18.58 -5.24 21.24
N LYS A 100 18.00 -4.40 22.11
CA LYS A 100 16.55 -4.17 22.18
C LYS A 100 16.01 -3.66 20.83
N TYR A 101 16.65 -2.61 20.29
CA TYR A 101 16.28 -2.07 18.98
C TYR A 101 16.31 -3.13 17.88
N ARG A 102 17.37 -3.96 17.84
CA ARG A 102 17.45 -5.06 16.87
C ARG A 102 16.39 -6.13 17.11
N ASP A 103 16.06 -6.45 18.36
CA ASP A 103 15.02 -7.42 18.68
C ASP A 103 13.65 -6.95 18.17
N GLU A 104 13.33 -5.65 18.30
CA GLU A 104 12.09 -5.05 17.78
C GLU A 104 12.03 -5.06 16.25
N VAL A 105 13.12 -4.67 15.57
CA VAL A 105 13.18 -4.78 14.10
C VAL A 105 13.02 -6.23 13.67
N ASN A 106 13.73 -7.16 14.33
CA ASN A 106 13.67 -8.57 13.99
C ASN A 106 12.29 -9.17 14.25
N SER A 107 11.56 -8.77 15.31
CA SER A 107 10.23 -9.32 15.60
C SER A 107 9.28 -9.06 14.45
N LEU A 108 9.28 -7.85 13.90
CA LEU A 108 8.45 -7.47 12.76
C LEU A 108 8.89 -8.16 11.46
N VAL A 109 10.21 -8.22 11.20
CA VAL A 109 10.74 -8.83 9.96
C VAL A 109 10.53 -10.34 9.89
N THR A 110 10.34 -11.01 11.03
CA THR A 110 10.12 -12.46 11.09
C THR A 110 8.66 -12.90 11.04
N GLU A 111 7.72 -11.95 11.02
CA GLU A 111 6.30 -12.26 10.86
C GLU A 111 5.98 -12.80 9.45
N GLU A 112 4.81 -13.42 9.33
CA GLU A 112 4.27 -13.83 8.04
C GLU A 112 3.82 -12.61 7.24
N ASN A 113 3.81 -12.74 5.89
CA ASN A 113 3.37 -11.68 4.98
C ASN A 113 4.11 -10.33 5.16
N VAL A 114 5.44 -10.41 5.35
CA VAL A 114 6.32 -9.23 5.45
C VAL A 114 7.22 -9.12 4.23
N LEU A 115 7.24 -7.95 3.60
CA LEU A 115 8.27 -7.56 2.65
C LEU A 115 9.33 -6.70 3.34
N PHE A 116 10.57 -7.19 3.34
CA PHE A 116 11.68 -6.49 4.00
C PHE A 116 12.68 -5.90 3.00
N PHE A 117 12.89 -4.59 3.08
CA PHE A 117 13.81 -3.85 2.23
C PHE A 117 14.94 -3.19 3.03
N LYS A 118 16.16 -3.30 2.51
CA LYS A 118 17.38 -2.75 3.15
C LYS A 118 18.31 -2.02 2.17
N LYS A 119 17.85 -1.86 0.93
CA LYS A 119 18.56 -1.23 -0.19
C LYS A 119 17.58 -0.33 -0.93
N PHE A 120 18.06 0.83 -1.36
CA PHE A 120 17.29 1.89 -2.00
C PHE A 120 17.98 2.34 -3.31
N PRO A 121 17.22 2.72 -4.34
CA PRO A 121 15.77 2.62 -4.41
C PRO A 121 15.28 1.16 -4.39
N MET A 122 14.06 0.92 -3.88
CA MET A 122 13.49 -0.42 -3.75
C MET A 122 12.86 -0.89 -5.06
N PHE A 123 12.23 0.06 -5.75
CA PHE A 123 11.50 -0.19 -6.99
C PHE A 123 12.10 0.61 -8.13
N HIS A 124 12.21 -0.05 -9.28
CA HIS A 124 12.69 0.55 -10.51
C HIS A 124 11.58 0.50 -11.55
N VAL A 125 10.95 1.65 -11.80
CA VAL A 125 9.98 1.78 -12.88
C VAL A 125 10.57 2.65 -13.99
N PHE A 126 10.66 2.08 -15.18
CA PHE A 126 11.09 2.83 -16.35
C PHE A 126 9.90 3.61 -16.93
N PRO A 127 10.09 4.89 -17.30
CA PRO A 127 9.03 5.67 -17.91
C PRO A 127 8.65 5.08 -19.26
N HIS A 128 7.36 4.89 -19.50
CA HIS A 128 6.86 4.50 -20.81
C HIS A 128 7.21 5.58 -21.84
N LYS A 129 7.71 5.19 -23.01
CA LYS A 129 8.17 6.12 -24.06
C LYS A 129 7.11 7.14 -24.46
N ASN A 130 5.83 6.76 -24.41
CA ASN A 130 4.68 7.57 -24.80
C ASN A 130 3.73 7.90 -23.64
N ILE A 131 4.24 8.02 -22.40
CA ILE A 131 3.38 8.24 -21.21
C ILE A 131 2.45 9.47 -21.34
N SER A 132 2.86 10.50 -22.08
CA SER A 132 2.03 11.69 -22.40
C SER A 132 0.75 11.29 -23.12
N LYS A 133 0.88 10.48 -24.18
CA LYS A 133 -0.24 10.00 -24.98
C LYS A 133 -1.14 9.08 -24.16
N ILE A 134 -0.53 8.18 -23.38
CA ILE A 134 -1.27 7.27 -22.48
C ILE A 134 -2.14 8.10 -21.55
N TYR A 135 -1.53 9.00 -20.78
CA TYR A 135 -2.23 9.85 -19.84
C TYR A 135 -3.39 10.61 -20.51
N SER A 136 -3.13 11.28 -21.65
CA SER A 136 -4.18 12.02 -22.37
C SER A 136 -5.34 11.15 -22.88
N SER A 137 -5.05 9.90 -23.31
CA SER A 137 -6.07 8.98 -23.83
C SER A 137 -7.06 8.52 -22.74
N LEU A 138 -6.60 8.52 -21.49
CA LEU A 138 -7.37 8.10 -20.33
C LEU A 138 -8.27 9.21 -19.77
N LEU A 139 -8.15 10.47 -20.22
CA LEU A 139 -8.89 11.59 -19.65
C LEU A 139 -10.32 11.71 -20.20
N ASN A 140 -11.27 12.03 -19.33
CA ASN A 140 -12.61 12.46 -19.72
C ASN A 140 -12.64 13.95 -20.12
N GLY A 141 -13.83 14.48 -20.43
CA GLY A 141 -14.03 15.89 -20.79
C GLY A 141 -13.60 16.89 -19.71
N ASP A 142 -13.58 16.47 -18.45
CA ASP A 142 -13.18 17.29 -17.30
C ASP A 142 -11.67 17.23 -17.01
N GLY A 143 -10.90 16.48 -17.83
CA GLY A 143 -9.46 16.31 -17.63
C GLY A 143 -9.10 15.39 -16.45
N LYS A 144 -10.04 14.57 -15.97
CA LYS A 144 -9.83 13.52 -14.96
C LYS A 144 -9.67 12.16 -15.63
N ILE A 145 -8.94 11.25 -14.98
CA ILE A 145 -8.82 9.86 -15.47
C ILE A 145 -10.20 9.20 -15.40
N ASP A 146 -10.66 8.68 -16.54
CA ASP A 146 -11.88 7.91 -16.64
C ASP A 146 -11.62 6.43 -16.27
N ARG A 147 -12.41 5.91 -15.33
CA ARG A 147 -12.23 4.54 -14.81
C ARG A 147 -12.44 3.48 -15.91
N GLN A 148 -13.46 3.62 -16.74
CA GLN A 148 -13.77 2.62 -17.77
C GLN A 148 -12.67 2.59 -18.83
N ARG A 149 -12.15 3.76 -19.23
CA ARG A 149 -11.00 3.85 -20.13
C ARG A 149 -9.73 3.28 -19.51
N LEU A 150 -9.50 3.48 -18.22
CA LEU A 150 -8.35 2.93 -17.50
C LEU A 150 -8.36 1.40 -17.51
N LEU A 151 -9.46 0.80 -17.04
CA LEU A 151 -9.63 -0.65 -16.95
C LEU A 151 -9.64 -1.33 -18.33
N GLY A 152 -10.25 -0.68 -19.32
CA GLY A 152 -10.32 -1.18 -20.70
C GLY A 152 -9.08 -0.89 -21.55
N SER A 153 -8.07 -0.20 -21.01
CA SER A 153 -6.88 0.16 -21.78
C SER A 153 -5.95 -1.03 -22.03
N GLU A 154 -5.24 -1.01 -23.16
CA GLU A 154 -4.15 -1.98 -23.43
C GLU A 154 -3.00 -1.89 -22.42
N TYR A 155 -2.94 -0.81 -21.64
CA TYR A 155 -1.93 -0.57 -20.63
C TYR A 155 -2.31 -1.15 -19.26
N TRP A 156 -3.54 -1.63 -19.09
CA TRP A 156 -3.99 -2.27 -17.86
C TRP A 156 -3.35 -3.64 -17.68
N LYS A 157 -2.45 -3.76 -16.72
CA LYS A 157 -1.66 -4.99 -16.48
C LYS A 157 -2.27 -5.93 -15.44
N TYR A 158 -3.36 -5.51 -14.82
CA TYR A 158 -3.91 -6.16 -13.64
C TYR A 158 -5.12 -7.05 -13.94
N GLY A 159 -5.44 -7.28 -15.23
CA GLY A 159 -6.58 -8.08 -15.68
C GLY A 159 -6.67 -9.50 -15.11
N ASN A 160 -5.56 -10.07 -14.67
CA ASN A 160 -5.50 -11.41 -14.07
C ASN A 160 -5.72 -11.43 -12.54
N LEU A 161 -5.82 -10.26 -11.89
CA LEU A 161 -6.07 -10.18 -10.44
C LEU A 161 -7.57 -10.33 -10.14
N LYS A 162 -7.92 -10.59 -8.87
CA LYS A 162 -9.31 -10.58 -8.40
C LYS A 162 -9.97 -9.22 -8.70
N SER A 163 -11.27 -9.22 -9.02
CA SER A 163 -12.06 -8.02 -9.37
C SER A 163 -11.90 -6.90 -8.36
N GLY A 164 -12.16 -7.17 -7.08
CA GLY A 164 -12.00 -6.16 -6.02
C GLY A 164 -10.62 -5.52 -6.00
N ILE A 165 -9.54 -6.28 -6.19
CA ILE A 165 -8.17 -5.74 -6.23
C ILE A 165 -7.99 -4.84 -7.46
N GLN A 166 -8.50 -5.24 -8.62
CA GLN A 166 -8.42 -4.40 -9.83
C GLN A 166 -9.15 -3.07 -9.65
N GLU A 167 -10.37 -3.11 -9.11
CA GLU A 167 -11.17 -1.91 -8.85
C GLU A 167 -10.48 -0.99 -7.83
N ASN A 168 -9.96 -1.54 -6.75
CA ASN A 168 -9.21 -0.77 -5.75
C ASN A 168 -7.93 -0.16 -6.34
N ILE A 169 -7.17 -0.90 -7.16
CA ILE A 169 -5.99 -0.34 -7.85
C ILE A 169 -6.40 0.83 -8.75
N ALA A 170 -7.47 0.67 -9.53
CA ALA A 170 -7.96 1.71 -10.43
C ALA A 170 -8.39 2.96 -9.65
N GLU A 171 -9.09 2.78 -8.54
CA GLU A 171 -9.50 3.87 -7.66
C GLU A 171 -8.30 4.66 -7.11
N ARG A 172 -7.30 3.96 -6.56
CA ARG A 172 -6.09 4.60 -6.05
C ARG A 172 -5.29 5.31 -7.14
N ILE A 173 -5.26 4.80 -8.37
CA ILE A 173 -4.64 5.48 -9.51
C ILE A 173 -5.33 6.82 -9.77
N ILE A 174 -6.66 6.81 -9.84
CA ILE A 174 -7.46 8.02 -10.09
C ILE A 174 -7.21 9.04 -8.97
N GLU A 175 -7.37 8.62 -7.72
CA GLU A 175 -7.19 9.45 -6.52
C GLU A 175 -5.79 10.09 -6.48
N PHE A 176 -4.73 9.31 -6.68
CA PHE A 176 -3.37 9.84 -6.62
C PHE A 176 -3.06 10.79 -7.77
N CYS A 177 -3.63 10.55 -8.96
CA CYS A 177 -3.52 11.46 -10.10
C CYS A 177 -4.36 12.75 -9.93
N GLU A 178 -5.23 12.85 -8.92
CA GLU A 178 -5.81 14.13 -8.50
C GLU A 178 -4.80 15.03 -7.74
N LEU A 179 -3.64 14.46 -7.38
CA LEU A 179 -2.57 15.08 -6.58
C LEU A 179 -3.04 15.50 -5.19
N PRO A 180 -3.36 14.54 -4.30
CA PRO A 180 -3.73 14.88 -2.94
C PRO A 180 -2.60 15.61 -2.20
N GLU A 181 -2.95 16.32 -1.13
CA GLU A 181 -2.06 17.26 -0.45
C GLU A 181 -0.85 16.61 0.25
N PHE A 182 -0.84 15.29 0.38
CA PHE A 182 0.31 14.59 0.93
C PHE A 182 1.56 14.70 0.06
N TRP A 183 1.43 15.05 -1.22
CA TRP A 183 2.57 15.16 -2.14
C TRP A 183 3.36 16.47 -2.03
N LYS A 184 4.67 16.37 -1.79
CA LYS A 184 5.60 17.50 -1.90
C LYS A 184 6.03 17.70 -3.36
N LEU A 185 5.40 18.68 -4.04
CA LEU A 185 5.54 18.95 -5.49
C LEU A 185 6.98 19.13 -6.01
N LYS A 186 7.96 19.50 -5.16
CA LYS A 186 9.34 19.78 -5.57
C LYS A 186 10.19 18.51 -5.83
N CYS A 187 9.66 17.31 -5.58
CA CYS A 187 10.48 16.12 -5.40
C CYS A 187 10.21 14.96 -6.39
N PHE A 188 9.51 15.20 -7.52
CA PHE A 188 9.37 14.16 -8.56
C PHE A 188 10.60 14.15 -9.49
N SER A 189 11.48 13.17 -9.31
CA SER A 189 12.68 12.99 -10.14
C SER A 189 12.50 11.89 -11.20
N ILE A 190 11.37 11.85 -11.90
CA ILE A 190 11.27 10.98 -13.08
C ILE A 190 11.68 11.80 -14.30
N ASN A 191 12.80 11.42 -14.91
CA ASN A 191 13.20 11.89 -16.22
C ASN A 191 12.24 11.34 -17.29
N ILE A 192 11.04 11.93 -17.41
CA ILE A 192 10.10 11.61 -18.47
C ILE A 192 10.72 12.07 -19.79
N LYS A 193 11.06 11.11 -20.66
CA LYS A 193 11.48 11.41 -22.03
C LYS A 193 10.24 11.74 -22.85
N PHE A 194 9.97 13.03 -23.01
CA PHE A 194 8.94 13.52 -23.93
C PHE A 194 9.36 13.34 -25.39
N SER A 195 8.42 12.94 -26.25
CA SER A 195 8.58 13.06 -27.71
C SER A 195 8.77 14.54 -28.10
N LEU A 196 9.34 14.81 -29.27
CA LEU A 196 9.47 16.18 -29.77
C LEU A 196 8.12 16.90 -29.82
N LEU A 197 7.07 16.21 -30.28
CA LEU A 197 5.70 16.74 -30.31
C LEU A 197 5.18 17.09 -28.90
N ASP A 198 5.39 16.21 -27.92
CA ASP A 198 5.00 16.47 -26.54
C ASP A 198 5.81 17.63 -25.93
N LYS A 199 7.11 17.74 -26.27
CA LYS A 199 7.95 18.87 -25.85
C LYS A 199 7.40 20.19 -26.40
N PHE A 200 7.06 20.22 -27.69
CA PHE A 200 6.48 21.39 -28.33
C PHE A 200 5.11 21.76 -27.74
N ASN A 201 4.20 20.78 -27.62
CA ASN A 201 2.88 21.01 -27.04
C ASN A 201 3.00 21.51 -25.59
N ASN A 202 3.80 20.84 -24.75
CA ASN A 202 4.02 21.27 -23.36
C ASN A 202 4.68 22.66 -23.27
N LEU A 203 5.55 23.01 -24.22
CA LEU A 203 6.16 24.35 -24.28
C LEU A 203 5.12 25.42 -24.60
N ILE A 204 4.19 25.15 -25.53
CA ILE A 204 3.13 26.09 -25.93
C ILE A 204 2.09 26.21 -24.82
N THR A 205 1.60 25.09 -24.29
CA THR A 205 0.52 25.04 -23.30
C THR A 205 0.93 25.61 -21.94
N TYR A 206 2.17 25.36 -21.48
CA TYR A 206 2.62 25.74 -20.14
C TYR A 206 3.72 26.80 -20.13
N LYS A 207 3.85 27.58 -21.22
CA LYS A 207 4.94 28.55 -21.42
C LYS A 207 5.16 29.49 -20.22
N ASN A 208 4.07 29.85 -19.52
CA ASN A 208 4.07 30.82 -18.43
C ASN A 208 3.64 30.23 -17.07
N ASP A 209 3.32 28.93 -16.97
CA ASP A 209 2.89 28.29 -15.72
C ASP A 209 3.73 27.04 -15.41
N LYS A 210 4.81 27.28 -14.66
CA LYS A 210 5.74 26.23 -14.23
C LYS A 210 5.06 25.22 -13.29
N THR A 211 4.15 25.69 -12.44
CA THR A 211 3.47 24.85 -11.44
C THR A 211 2.47 23.90 -12.11
N ALA A 212 1.69 24.36 -13.09
CA ALA A 212 0.80 23.48 -13.86
C ALA A 212 1.59 22.41 -14.63
N LYS A 213 2.74 22.76 -15.20
CA LYS A 213 3.64 21.80 -15.86
C LYS A 213 4.16 20.74 -14.88
N GLU A 214 4.63 21.15 -13.71
CA GLU A 214 5.11 20.26 -12.66
C GLU A 214 4.02 19.29 -12.20
N LYS A 215 2.80 19.79 -11.98
CA LYS A 215 1.63 18.97 -11.65
C LYS A 215 1.35 17.94 -12.75
N LEU A 216 1.32 18.33 -14.02
CA LEU A 216 1.08 17.38 -15.12
C LEU A 216 2.15 16.27 -15.16
N ILE A 217 3.43 16.63 -15.06
CA ILE A 217 4.52 15.65 -15.05
C ILE A 217 4.38 14.68 -13.88
N MET A 218 3.98 15.19 -12.71
CA MET A 218 3.74 14.38 -11.54
C MET A 218 2.57 13.40 -11.73
N LYS A 219 1.44 13.85 -12.30
CA LYS A 219 0.31 12.97 -12.62
C LYS A 219 0.71 11.84 -13.57
N MET A 220 1.45 12.17 -14.62
CA MET A 220 1.97 11.19 -15.58
C MET A 220 2.98 10.21 -14.93
N SER A 221 3.80 10.72 -14.01
CA SER A 221 4.77 9.92 -13.25
C SER A 221 4.06 8.91 -12.34
N LEU A 222 3.05 9.36 -11.59
CA LEU A 222 2.23 8.52 -10.71
C LEU A 222 1.51 7.45 -11.50
N LEU A 223 0.84 7.83 -12.60
CA LEU A 223 0.20 6.86 -13.50
C LEU A 223 1.20 5.81 -13.99
N ASN A 224 2.39 6.24 -14.44
CA ASN A 224 3.41 5.30 -14.92
C ASN A 224 3.89 4.34 -13.83
N ILE A 225 4.10 4.83 -12.59
CA ILE A 225 4.50 3.99 -11.46
C ILE A 225 3.40 2.99 -11.13
N MET A 226 2.15 3.45 -11.02
CA MET A 226 1.03 2.64 -10.56
C MET A 226 0.49 1.69 -11.62
N LEU A 227 0.75 1.90 -12.91
CA LEU A 227 0.54 0.89 -13.96
C LEU A 227 1.65 -0.18 -13.97
N ASN A 228 2.70 -0.02 -13.16
CA ASN A 228 3.87 -0.88 -13.12
C ASN A 228 4.27 -1.20 -11.67
N LEU A 229 3.29 -1.53 -10.82
CA LEU A 229 3.54 -1.95 -9.44
C LEU A 229 4.42 -3.21 -9.41
N ASP A 230 5.33 -3.27 -8.44
CA ASP A 230 6.19 -4.44 -8.27
C ASP A 230 5.35 -5.69 -7.94
N LYS A 231 5.66 -6.82 -8.59
CA LYS A 231 4.91 -8.08 -8.42
C LYS A 231 4.85 -8.54 -6.96
N ARG A 232 5.88 -8.25 -6.14
CA ARG A 232 5.89 -8.59 -4.72
C ARG A 232 4.78 -7.85 -3.97
N LEU A 233 4.51 -6.61 -4.34
CA LEU A 233 3.41 -5.82 -3.78
C LEU A 233 2.06 -6.38 -4.19
N LEU A 234 1.88 -6.72 -5.47
CA LEU A 234 0.65 -7.32 -5.97
C LEU A 234 0.36 -8.68 -5.32
N ASN A 235 1.39 -9.49 -5.08
CA ASN A 235 1.25 -10.76 -4.38
C ASN A 235 0.82 -10.54 -2.93
N LEU A 236 1.38 -9.52 -2.27
CA LEU A 236 1.02 -9.15 -0.90
C LEU A 236 -0.48 -8.79 -0.79
N LEU A 237 -0.99 -8.00 -1.75
CA LEU A 237 -2.41 -7.63 -1.80
C LEU A 237 -3.32 -8.82 -2.10
N GLN A 238 -2.92 -9.73 -2.99
CA GLN A 238 -3.71 -10.91 -3.33
C GLN A 238 -3.89 -11.90 -2.18
N SER A 239 -2.95 -11.92 -1.23
CA SER A 239 -3.01 -12.71 0.01
C SER A 239 -3.69 -12.01 1.18
N PHE A 240 -4.12 -10.75 1.00
CA PHE A 240 -4.67 -9.96 2.10
C PHE A 240 -6.18 -10.21 2.25
N ASP A 241 -6.56 -10.97 3.28
CA ASP A 241 -7.93 -11.02 3.77
C ASP A 241 -8.12 -9.94 4.84
N TYR A 242 -8.94 -8.92 4.53
CA TYR A 242 -8.91 -7.64 5.23
C TYR A 242 -9.10 -7.70 6.76
N PRO A 243 -9.98 -8.55 7.35
CA PRO A 243 -10.15 -8.60 8.79
C PRO A 243 -8.98 -9.21 9.55
N LEU A 244 -8.14 -10.00 8.87
CA LEU A 244 -7.12 -10.84 9.48
C LEU A 244 -5.79 -10.08 9.64
N THR A 245 -4.68 -10.82 9.62
CA THR A 245 -3.34 -10.26 9.75
C THR A 245 -3.04 -9.27 8.62
N VAL A 246 -2.74 -8.03 9.00
CA VAL A 246 -2.36 -6.97 8.06
C VAL A 246 -0.95 -7.25 7.49
N PRO A 247 -0.80 -7.31 6.16
CA PRO A 247 0.52 -7.44 5.53
C PRO A 247 1.41 -6.23 5.81
N LYS A 248 2.72 -6.45 5.78
CA LYS A 248 3.70 -5.42 6.20
C LYS A 248 4.77 -5.18 5.17
N ILE A 249 5.21 -3.93 5.08
CA ILE A 249 6.43 -3.52 4.42
C ILE A 249 7.35 -2.89 5.47
N VAL A 250 8.45 -3.57 5.77
CA VAL A 250 9.46 -3.09 6.72
C VAL A 250 10.68 -2.63 5.95
N LEU A 251 11.12 -1.41 6.24
CA LEU A 251 12.25 -0.77 5.61
C LEU A 251 13.35 -0.56 6.64
N TYR A 252 14.60 -0.79 6.24
CA TYR A 252 15.76 -0.53 7.07
C TYR A 252 16.80 0.31 6.32
N ASN A 253 16.86 1.59 6.64
CA ASN A 253 17.77 2.56 6.04
C ASN A 253 18.98 2.84 6.94
N SER A 254 20.10 2.21 6.63
CA SER A 254 21.35 2.40 7.39
C SER A 254 22.12 3.68 7.06
N GLY A 255 21.61 4.52 6.14
CA GLY A 255 22.29 5.71 5.61
C GLY A 255 23.31 5.43 4.48
N LYS A 256 23.73 4.16 4.29
CA LYS A 256 24.62 3.74 3.17
C LYS A 256 23.95 2.80 2.18
N SER A 257 22.64 2.63 2.29
CA SER A 257 21.88 1.65 1.51
C SER A 257 21.40 2.18 0.16
N GLY A 258 21.81 3.40 -0.23
CA GLY A 258 21.26 4.17 -1.34
C GLY A 258 20.20 5.16 -0.87
N GLU A 259 19.59 5.87 -1.82
CA GLU A 259 18.62 6.94 -1.57
C GLU A 259 17.20 6.53 -1.95
N PHE A 260 16.25 7.03 -1.17
CA PHE A 260 14.82 6.85 -1.43
C PHE A 260 14.43 7.60 -2.71
N SER A 261 13.69 6.94 -3.59
CA SER A 261 13.18 7.57 -4.80
C SER A 261 11.73 8.00 -4.68
N PHE A 262 11.28 8.87 -5.57
CA PHE A 262 9.86 9.18 -5.71
C PHE A 262 9.01 7.93 -6.06
N CYS A 263 9.58 6.98 -6.80
CA CYS A 263 8.92 5.70 -7.10
C CYS A 263 8.68 4.88 -5.83
N ASP A 264 9.65 4.88 -4.90
CA ASP A 264 9.51 4.22 -3.60
C ASP A 264 8.38 4.85 -2.78
N ALA A 265 8.38 6.19 -2.68
CA ALA A 265 7.34 6.92 -1.96
C ALA A 265 5.94 6.67 -2.55
N ALA A 266 5.80 6.69 -3.88
CA ALA A 266 4.55 6.40 -4.59
C ALA A 266 4.02 4.99 -4.32
N GLN A 267 4.87 3.97 -4.43
CA GLN A 267 4.44 2.59 -4.19
C GLN A 267 4.14 2.34 -2.70
N LEU A 268 4.87 2.96 -1.77
CA LEU A 268 4.54 2.87 -0.35
C LEU A 268 3.21 3.55 -0.01
N MET A 269 3.01 4.80 -0.44
CA MET A 269 1.72 5.48 -0.22
C MET A 269 0.56 4.67 -0.81
N PHE A 270 0.75 4.07 -2.00
CA PHE A 270 -0.23 3.18 -2.61
C PHE A 270 -0.51 1.95 -1.72
N MET A 271 0.52 1.31 -1.17
CA MET A 271 0.32 0.15 -0.30
C MET A 271 -0.37 0.53 1.02
N ASN A 272 0.00 1.66 1.62
CA ASN A 272 -0.67 2.17 2.81
C ASN A 272 -2.14 2.51 2.52
N SER A 273 -2.48 3.12 1.38
CA SER A 273 -3.89 3.38 1.02
C SER A 273 -4.69 2.11 0.72
N MET A 274 -4.01 0.98 0.52
CA MET A 274 -4.59 -0.37 0.41
C MET A 274 -4.63 -1.13 1.75
N GLY A 275 -4.40 -0.45 2.88
CA GLY A 275 -4.50 -1.03 4.22
C GLY A 275 -3.23 -1.76 4.69
N VAL A 276 -2.11 -1.67 3.98
CA VAL A 276 -0.86 -2.34 4.34
C VAL A 276 -0.07 -1.51 5.36
N ASP A 277 0.54 -2.19 6.33
CA ASP A 277 1.41 -1.57 7.33
C ASP A 277 2.77 -1.21 6.73
N ILE A 278 3.28 -0.01 7.03
CA ILE A 278 4.57 0.51 6.56
C ILE A 278 5.39 1.02 7.73
N ILE A 279 6.55 0.41 7.94
CA ILE A 279 7.42 0.71 9.07
C ILE A 279 8.84 0.98 8.55
N ILE A 280 9.33 2.20 8.74
CA ILE A 280 10.63 2.66 8.25
C ILE A 280 11.60 2.84 9.40
N PHE A 281 12.51 1.90 9.58
CA PHE A 281 13.62 2.02 10.51
C PHE A 281 14.79 2.77 9.85
N ASN A 282 15.10 3.96 10.35
CA ASN A 282 16.24 4.76 9.90
C ASN A 282 17.17 5.05 11.10
N PRO A 283 18.06 4.11 11.48
CA PRO A 283 19.02 4.34 12.56
C PRO A 283 20.00 5.49 12.29
N ALA A 284 20.22 5.85 11.03
CA ALA A 284 21.09 6.97 10.64
C ALA A 284 20.40 8.33 10.81
N GLY A 285 19.09 8.37 11.07
CA GLY A 285 18.33 9.58 11.31
C GLY A 285 18.28 10.54 10.11
N THR A 286 18.62 10.07 8.90
CA THR A 286 18.63 10.90 7.70
C THR A 286 17.22 11.12 7.15
N ASN A 287 17.04 12.13 6.30
CA ASN A 287 15.79 12.30 5.58
C ASN A 287 15.62 11.20 4.52
N ASP A 288 14.41 10.69 4.36
CA ASP A 288 14.03 9.71 3.34
C ASP A 288 12.60 9.98 2.80
N ILE A 289 11.56 9.40 3.40
CA ILE A 289 10.16 9.48 2.95
C ILE A 289 9.61 10.90 3.07
N GLU A 290 10.05 11.66 4.08
CA GLU A 290 9.64 13.06 4.32
C GLU A 290 10.08 13.99 3.20
N ASN A 291 11.03 13.59 2.36
CA ASN A 291 11.40 14.38 1.18
C ASN A 291 10.25 14.40 0.16
N PHE A 292 9.38 13.39 0.14
CA PHE A 292 8.34 13.23 -0.90
C PHE A 292 6.93 13.44 -0.37
N ILE A 293 6.69 13.12 0.90
CA ILE A 293 5.36 13.09 1.51
C ILE A 293 5.29 14.05 2.70
N ASN A 294 4.15 14.70 2.89
CA ASN A 294 3.85 15.52 4.05
C ASN A 294 3.79 14.66 5.31
N GLU A 295 4.49 15.11 6.35
CA GLU A 295 4.63 14.45 7.65
C GLU A 295 3.30 14.29 8.40
N SER A 296 2.20 14.91 7.96
CA SER A 296 0.88 14.66 8.53
C SER A 296 0.29 13.29 8.16
N TYR A 297 0.87 12.57 7.19
CA TYR A 297 0.36 11.31 6.66
C TYR A 297 1.11 10.06 7.17
N PHE A 298 2.10 10.25 8.04
CA PHE A 298 2.81 9.16 8.71
C PHE A 298 3.36 9.65 10.06
N ASP A 299 3.52 8.75 11.02
CA ASP A 299 4.10 9.10 12.31
C ASP A 299 5.63 9.17 12.23
N LEU A 300 6.23 10.23 12.77
CA LEU A 300 7.67 10.34 12.94
C LEU A 300 8.05 10.16 14.42
N HIS A 301 8.67 9.02 14.74
CA HIS A 301 9.22 8.74 16.06
C HIS A 301 10.72 9.01 16.07
N ARG A 302 11.17 9.91 16.94
CA ARG A 302 12.61 10.19 17.16
C ARG A 302 13.08 9.43 18.39
N LEU A 303 14.08 8.58 18.22
CA LEU A 303 14.74 7.87 19.31
C LEU A 303 15.97 8.64 19.81
N GLN A 304 16.53 8.17 20.93
CA GLN A 304 17.52 8.91 21.74
C GLN A 304 18.83 9.20 20.99
N PHE A 305 19.29 8.28 20.15
CA PHE A 305 20.61 8.36 19.53
C PHE A 305 20.55 8.12 18.02
N ILE A 306 21.49 8.69 17.28
CA ILE A 306 21.70 8.42 15.87
C ILE A 306 22.91 7.48 15.74
N LYS A 307 22.79 6.44 14.91
CA LYS A 307 23.88 5.54 14.56
C LYS A 307 23.96 5.34 13.06
N GLU A 308 24.83 6.12 12.43
CA GLU A 308 25.20 5.91 11.04
C GLU A 308 25.80 4.52 10.82
N ASN A 309 25.52 3.93 9.66
CA ASN A 309 26.11 2.66 9.21
C ASN A 309 25.80 1.46 10.12
N LEU A 310 24.78 1.58 10.97
CA LEU A 310 24.29 0.45 11.74
C LEU A 310 23.64 -0.55 10.79
N LYS A 311 24.39 -1.55 10.33
CA LYS A 311 23.86 -2.61 9.46
C LYS A 311 22.81 -3.44 10.18
N TYR A 312 21.74 -3.80 9.47
CA TYR A 312 20.78 -4.79 9.93
C TYR A 312 21.48 -6.11 10.25
N LYS A 313 21.16 -6.68 11.42
CA LYS A 313 21.62 -7.99 11.85
C LYS A 313 20.46 -8.75 12.47
N LYS A 314 20.26 -9.99 12.05
CA LYS A 314 19.37 -10.92 12.74
C LYS A 314 20.01 -11.31 14.07
N ASN A 315 19.29 -11.17 15.16
CA ASN A 315 19.79 -11.61 16.46
C ASN A 315 19.78 -13.15 16.52
N ASN A 316 20.90 -13.74 16.92
CA ASN A 316 20.98 -15.18 17.13
C ASN A 316 20.18 -15.56 18.39
N PHE A 317 19.45 -16.68 18.33
CA PHE A 317 18.66 -17.19 19.46
C PHE A 317 19.46 -17.23 20.77
N PHE A 318 20.72 -17.67 20.71
CA PHE A 318 21.64 -17.71 21.85
C PHE A 318 21.90 -16.34 22.51
N VAL A 319 22.01 -15.27 21.72
CA VAL A 319 22.22 -13.92 22.26
C VAL A 319 20.99 -13.47 23.06
N ARG A 320 19.78 -13.77 22.56
CA ARG A 320 18.52 -13.48 23.25
C ARG A 320 18.37 -14.28 24.53
N LEU A 321 18.76 -15.56 24.52
CA LEU A 321 18.72 -16.44 25.68
C LEU A 321 19.68 -15.97 26.78
N ILE A 322 20.94 -15.70 26.44
CA ILE A 322 21.95 -15.18 27.38
C ILE A 322 21.50 -13.86 28.00
N ARG A 323 20.88 -12.97 27.21
CA ARG A 323 20.35 -11.70 27.70
C ARG A 323 19.19 -11.89 28.69
N LYS A 324 18.22 -12.78 28.41
CA LYS A 324 17.14 -13.12 29.36
C LYS A 324 17.70 -13.66 30.67
N ILE A 325 18.67 -14.56 30.59
CA ILE A 325 19.35 -15.14 31.74
C ILE A 325 20.04 -14.03 32.57
N LYS A 326 20.83 -13.16 31.93
CA LYS A 326 21.49 -12.04 32.62
C LYS A 326 20.51 -11.07 33.29
N MET A 327 19.36 -10.78 32.67
CA MET A 327 18.34 -9.92 33.30
C MET A 327 17.68 -10.59 34.51
N HIS A 328 17.50 -11.90 34.48
CA HIS A 328 16.96 -12.66 35.60
C HIS A 328 17.93 -12.64 36.80
N PHE A 329 19.23 -12.86 36.54
CA PHE A 329 20.27 -12.83 37.58
C PHE A 329 20.66 -11.43 38.08
N LYS A 330 20.26 -10.35 37.39
CA LYS A 330 20.47 -8.96 37.84
C LYS A 330 19.30 -8.42 38.67
N LYS A 331 18.19 -9.16 38.74
CA LYS A 331 17.00 -8.86 39.56
C LYS A 331 16.90 -9.74 40.82
N SER A 332 17.75 -10.77 40.94
CA SER A 332 18.04 -11.48 42.18
C SER A 332 19.27 -10.85 42.83
#